data_AF-A0A139HIE1-F1
#
_entry.id   AF-A0A139HIE1-F1
#
_cell.length_a   1.000
_cell.length_b   1.000
_cell.length_c   1.000
_cell.angle_alpha   90.00
_cell.angle_beta   90.00
_cell.angle_gamma   90.00
#
_symmetry.space_group_name_H-M   'P 1'
#
loop_
_entity.id
_entity.type
_entity.pdbx_description
1 polymer ?
#
loop_
_entity_poly.entity_id
_entity_poly.type
_entity_poly.pdbx_seq_one_letter_code
_entity_poly.pdbx_strand_id
1 'polypeptide(L)'
;MQCDACLQTLIAAPLHLIDSTAPKMPPKNITGFDPQKFAAAAGQPKNDPWARAEAWRYTGPFTRWNRFKGSFPGLGIATVAFAGYLVYEQMFLTSSHGHGDGHGEGHH
;
A
#
# COMPACT_ATOMS: atom_id res chain seq x y z
N MET A 1 -14.06 -2.19 -52.51
CA MET A 1 -13.92 -2.07 -51.04
C MET A 1 -12.56 -2.65 -50.61
N GLN A 2 -11.46 -2.15 -51.18
CA GLN A 2 -10.11 -2.69 -50.92
C GLN A 2 -9.06 -1.56 -50.85
N CYS A 3 -9.48 -0.34 -50.45
CA CYS A 3 -8.63 0.85 -50.51
C CYS A 3 -8.32 1.50 -49.15
N ASP A 4 -9.00 1.12 -48.05
CA ASP A 4 -8.81 1.76 -46.74
C ASP A 4 -7.92 0.96 -45.76
N ALA A 5 -7.67 -0.33 -45.99
CA ALA A 5 -6.97 -1.17 -45.01
C ALA A 5 -5.43 -1.04 -45.05
N CYS A 6 -4.85 -0.40 -46.07
CA CYS A 6 -3.39 -0.32 -46.23
C CYS A 6 -2.78 0.91 -45.52
N LEU A 7 -3.58 1.97 -45.30
CA LEU A 7 -3.08 3.23 -44.71
C LEU A 7 -3.09 3.22 -43.18
N GLN A 8 -3.82 2.30 -42.54
CA GLN A 8 -3.94 2.26 -41.08
C GLN A 8 -2.80 1.51 -40.37
N THR A 9 -2.01 0.72 -41.09
CA THR A 9 -0.93 -0.11 -40.50
C THR A 9 0.37 0.66 -40.27
N LEU A 10 0.48 1.91 -40.74
CA LEU A 10 1.69 2.74 -40.62
C LEU A 10 1.78 3.56 -39.31
N ILE A 11 0.79 3.48 -38.41
CA ILE A 11 0.79 4.20 -37.13
C ILE A 11 1.23 3.32 -35.95
N ALA A 12 1.35 2.01 -36.13
CA ALA A 12 1.65 1.06 -35.05
C ALA A 12 3.04 0.41 -35.20
N ALA A 13 4.10 1.21 -35.34
CA ALA A 13 5.42 0.77 -34.92
C ALA A 13 5.53 1.06 -33.42
N PRO A 14 5.38 0.06 -32.52
CA PRO A 14 5.71 0.29 -31.14
C PRO A 14 7.20 0.61 -31.10
N LEU A 15 7.49 1.81 -30.58
CA LEU A 15 8.78 2.23 -30.05
C LEU A 15 9.21 1.27 -28.92
N HIS A 16 9.42 0.00 -29.22
CA HIS A 16 10.23 -0.90 -28.40
C HIS A 16 11.69 -0.69 -28.80
N LEU A 17 12.11 0.55 -28.57
CA LEU A 17 13.50 0.95 -28.65
C LEU A 17 14.22 0.32 -27.45
N ILE A 18 14.82 -0.84 -27.70
CA ILE A 18 16.13 -1.22 -27.16
C ILE A 18 16.22 -1.16 -25.62
N ASP A 19 15.61 -2.12 -24.93
CA ASP A 19 16.16 -2.53 -23.62
C ASP A 19 17.34 -3.46 -23.86
N SER A 20 18.46 -2.89 -24.33
CA SER A 20 19.74 -3.60 -24.35
C SER A 20 20.34 -3.55 -22.94
N THR A 21 19.72 -4.24 -22.00
CA THR A 21 20.41 -4.67 -20.78
C THR A 21 21.29 -5.85 -21.15
N ALA A 22 22.37 -5.58 -21.89
CA ALA A 22 23.47 -6.53 -21.98
C ALA A 22 23.88 -6.86 -20.53
N PRO A 23 23.92 -8.15 -20.12
CA PRO A 23 24.36 -8.49 -18.78
C PRO A 23 25.82 -8.04 -18.65
N LYS A 24 26.03 -6.96 -17.90
CA LYS A 24 27.36 -6.47 -17.56
C LYS A 24 28.00 -7.53 -16.69
N MET A 25 28.80 -8.39 -17.31
CA MET A 25 29.53 -9.44 -16.61
C MET A 25 30.38 -8.76 -15.53
N PRO A 26 30.20 -9.11 -14.24
CA PRO A 26 30.92 -8.44 -13.19
C PRO A 26 32.43 -8.61 -13.44
N PRO A 27 33.22 -7.54 -13.31
CA PRO A 27 34.66 -7.60 -13.50
C PRO A 27 35.22 -8.69 -12.58
N LYS A 28 36.11 -9.54 -13.12
CA LYS A 28 36.71 -10.66 -12.40
C LYS A 28 37.42 -10.13 -11.16
N ASN A 29 36.87 -10.41 -9.98
CA ASN A 29 37.39 -9.85 -8.75
C ASN A 29 38.71 -10.53 -8.35
N ILE A 30 39.80 -9.75 -8.35
CA ILE A 30 41.16 -10.21 -8.04
C ILE A 30 41.34 -10.59 -6.56
N THR A 31 40.47 -10.09 -5.68
CA THR A 31 40.57 -10.30 -4.22
C THR A 31 39.82 -11.55 -3.77
N GLY A 32 39.17 -12.30 -4.66
CA GLY A 32 38.39 -13.49 -4.34
C GLY A 32 37.08 -13.22 -3.57
N PHE A 33 36.86 -11.99 -3.11
CA PHE A 33 35.63 -11.52 -2.48
C PHE A 33 34.54 -11.27 -3.53
N ASP A 34 33.53 -12.13 -3.59
CA ASP A 34 32.40 -11.94 -4.49
C ASP A 34 31.22 -11.29 -3.72
N PRO A 35 30.85 -10.02 -4.00
CA PRO A 35 29.76 -9.34 -3.32
C PRO A 35 28.41 -10.04 -3.50
N GLN A 36 28.18 -10.69 -4.65
CA GLN A 36 26.92 -11.38 -4.94
C GLN A 36 26.80 -12.67 -4.12
N LYS A 37 27.89 -13.44 -4.00
CA LYS A 37 27.95 -14.58 -3.07
C LYS A 37 27.80 -14.16 -1.61
N PHE A 38 28.40 -13.04 -1.23
CA PHE A 38 28.25 -12.49 0.12
C PHE A 38 26.80 -12.10 0.39
N ALA A 39 26.14 -11.40 -0.54
CA ALA A 39 24.73 -11.04 -0.41
C ALA A 39 23.81 -12.27 -0.31
N ALA A 40 24.08 -13.32 -1.10
CA ALA A 40 23.35 -14.59 -1.03
C ALA A 40 23.57 -15.33 0.31
N ALA A 41 24.77 -15.22 0.90
CA ALA A 41 25.12 -15.84 2.17
C ALA A 41 24.79 -14.99 3.41
N ALA A 42 24.56 -13.69 3.25
CA ALA A 42 24.27 -12.74 4.33
C ALA A 42 22.84 -12.87 4.91
N GLY A 43 22.02 -13.76 4.34
CA GLY A 43 20.71 -14.10 4.89
C GLY A 43 20.80 -14.75 6.26
N GLN A 44 19.69 -14.74 7.00
CA GLN A 44 19.60 -15.44 8.28
C GLN A 44 19.75 -16.96 8.05
N PRO A 45 20.76 -17.63 8.65
CA PRO A 45 20.94 -19.05 8.50
C PRO A 45 19.73 -19.78 9.10
N LYS A 46 19.30 -20.87 8.46
CA LYS A 46 18.09 -21.62 8.86
C LYS A 46 18.14 -22.14 10.31
N ASN A 47 19.33 -22.25 10.89
CA ASN A 47 19.55 -22.76 12.25
C ASN A 47 20.63 -21.94 12.97
N ASP A 48 20.27 -20.73 13.37
CA ASP A 48 21.16 -19.86 14.16
C ASP A 48 21.30 -20.40 15.60
N PRO A 49 22.53 -20.71 16.09
CA PRO A 49 22.75 -21.16 17.47
C PRO A 49 22.39 -20.11 18.53
N TRP A 50 22.32 -18.83 18.16
CA TRP A 50 21.98 -17.72 19.06
C TRP A 50 20.51 -17.32 19.01
N ALA A 51 19.69 -17.98 18.18
CA ALA A 51 18.27 -17.64 18.01
C ALA A 51 17.51 -17.59 19.35
N ARG A 52 17.81 -18.51 20.27
CA ARG A 52 17.23 -18.53 21.62
C ARG A 52 17.71 -17.37 22.49
N ALA A 53 18.98 -17.00 22.38
CA ALA A 53 19.57 -15.88 23.12
C ALA A 53 19.07 -14.53 22.60
N GLU A 54 18.71 -14.43 21.32
CA GLU A 54 18.13 -13.22 20.71
C GLU A 54 16.60 -13.16 20.81
N ALA A 55 15.95 -14.26 21.19
CA ALA A 55 14.49 -14.36 21.25
C ALA A 55 13.85 -13.31 22.17
N TRP A 56 14.45 -12.98 23.31
CA TRP A 56 13.88 -12.02 24.26
C TRP A 56 13.70 -10.61 23.68
N ARG A 57 14.48 -10.23 22.65
CA ARG A 57 14.40 -8.91 22.01
C ARG A 57 13.14 -8.75 21.16
N TYR A 58 12.67 -9.85 20.58
CA TYR A 58 11.61 -9.84 19.57
C TYR A 58 10.36 -10.64 19.98
N THR A 59 10.36 -11.17 21.21
CA THR A 59 9.22 -11.86 21.82
C THR A 59 8.54 -11.01 22.89
N GLY A 60 7.30 -11.34 23.24
CA GLY A 60 6.53 -10.64 24.28
C GLY A 60 6.03 -9.25 23.86
N PRO A 61 6.26 -8.18 24.67
CA PRO A 61 5.69 -6.85 24.42
C PRO A 61 6.23 -6.18 23.16
N PHE A 62 7.39 -6.61 22.64
CA PHE A 62 8.08 -5.99 21.50
C PHE A 62 7.74 -6.61 20.14
N THR A 63 6.73 -7.49 20.08
CA THR A 63 6.27 -8.07 18.81
C THR A 63 5.71 -6.99 17.88
N ARG A 64 5.80 -7.24 16.56
CA ARG A 64 5.29 -6.32 15.52
C ARG A 64 3.84 -5.91 15.79
N TRP A 65 3.00 -6.86 16.22
CA TRP A 65 1.60 -6.61 16.55
C TRP A 65 1.40 -5.79 17.83
N ASN A 66 2.19 -6.02 18.87
CA ASN A 66 2.06 -5.23 20.10
C ASN A 66 2.47 -3.76 19.92
N ARG A 67 3.35 -3.46 18.95
CA ARG A 67 3.69 -2.08 18.56
C ARG A 67 2.50 -1.36 17.92
N PHE A 68 1.63 -2.10 17.21
CA PHE A 68 0.44 -1.51 16.57
C PHE A 68 -0.74 -1.29 17.53
N LYS A 69 -0.81 -2.03 18.64
CA LYS A 69 -1.89 -1.86 19.64
C LYS A 69 -1.94 -0.47 20.26
N GLY A 70 -0.82 0.23 20.33
CA GLY A 70 -0.72 1.59 20.86
C GLY A 70 -0.75 2.70 19.81
N SER A 71 -0.93 2.39 18.51
CA SER A 71 -0.81 3.40 17.45
C SER A 71 -1.92 4.44 17.45
N PHE A 72 -3.13 4.07 17.89
CA PHE A 72 -4.29 4.96 17.92
C PHE A 72 -4.98 4.92 19.28
N PRO A 73 -4.38 5.54 20.31
CA PRO A 73 -5.02 5.65 21.60
C PRO A 73 -6.27 6.50 21.44
N GLY A 74 -7.45 5.89 21.65
CA GLY A 74 -8.72 6.61 21.65
C GLY A 74 -9.51 6.58 20.34
N LEU A 75 -9.07 5.86 19.29
CA LEU A 75 -9.88 5.72 18.07
C LEU A 75 -11.24 5.08 18.38
N GLY A 76 -11.29 4.05 19.23
CA GLY A 76 -12.55 3.41 19.61
C GLY A 76 -13.54 4.37 20.26
N ILE A 77 -13.10 5.14 21.27
CA ILE A 77 -13.98 6.10 21.94
C ILE A 77 -14.41 7.24 21.00
N ALA A 78 -13.50 7.69 20.12
CA ALA A 78 -13.79 8.75 19.17
C ALA A 78 -14.84 8.30 18.15
N THR A 79 -14.71 7.08 17.62
CA THR A 79 -15.70 6.51 16.70
C THR A 79 -17.06 6.34 17.36
N VAL A 80 -17.10 5.87 18.62
CA VAL A 80 -18.37 5.72 19.36
C VAL A 80 -19.01 7.09 19.64
N ALA A 81 -18.24 8.08 20.10
CA ALA A 81 -18.74 9.42 20.36
C ALA A 81 -19.27 10.08 19.07
N PHE A 82 -18.53 9.95 17.97
CA PHE A 82 -18.92 10.46 16.66
C PHE A 82 -20.21 9.78 16.16
N ALA A 83 -20.28 8.44 16.22
CA ALA A 83 -21.48 7.72 15.82
C ALA A 83 -22.69 8.08 16.70
N GLY A 84 -22.51 8.20 18.01
CA GLY A 84 -23.56 8.65 18.93
C GLY A 84 -24.06 10.05 18.62
N TYR A 85 -23.16 10.96 18.27
CA TYR A 85 -23.52 12.31 17.82
C TYR A 85 -24.32 12.29 16.52
N LEU A 86 -23.89 11.52 15.51
CA LEU A 86 -24.64 11.38 14.25
C LEU A 86 -26.04 10.80 14.46
N VAL A 87 -26.18 9.78 15.31
CA VAL A 87 -27.49 9.20 15.65
C VAL A 87 -28.36 10.23 16.38
N TYR A 88 -27.78 11.01 17.28
CA TYR A 88 -28.48 12.10 17.96
C TYR A 88 -28.97 13.18 16.98
N GLU A 89 -28.12 13.59 16.03
CA GLU A 89 -28.52 14.52 14.97
C GLU A 89 -29.67 13.96 14.13
N GLN A 90 -29.58 12.70 13.68
CA GLN A 90 -30.59 12.11 12.80
C GLN A 90 -31.91 11.78 13.51
N MET A 91 -31.90 11.43 14.79
CA MET A 91 -33.11 11.05 15.53
C MET A 91 -33.78 12.23 16.25
N PHE A 92 -33.01 13.18 16.76
CA PHE A 92 -33.54 14.25 17.62
C PHE A 92 -33.50 15.63 16.97
N LEU A 93 -32.49 15.96 16.16
CA LEU A 93 -32.45 17.26 15.46
C LEU A 93 -33.22 17.24 14.14
N THR A 94 -33.14 16.17 13.34
CA THR A 94 -33.94 16.01 12.11
C THR A 94 -35.45 15.90 12.40
N SER A 95 -35.86 15.18 13.44
CA SER A 95 -37.28 15.05 13.81
C SER A 95 -37.89 16.34 14.37
N SER A 96 -37.10 17.35 14.74
CA SER A 96 -37.59 18.62 15.29
C SER A 96 -37.54 19.81 14.31
N HIS A 97 -37.07 19.62 13.06
CA HIS A 97 -37.04 20.66 12.00
C HIS A 97 -37.52 20.16 10.62
N GLY A 98 -38.23 19.04 10.56
CA GLY A 98 -38.71 18.42 9.32
C GLY A 98 -40.18 18.71 8.96
N HIS A 99 -40.58 19.99 8.87
CA HIS A 99 -41.69 20.41 8.02
C HIS A 99 -41.30 21.73 7.34
N GLY A 100 -40.98 21.65 6.05
CA GLY A 100 -40.60 22.77 5.20
C GLY A 100 -40.35 22.27 3.79
N ASP A 101 -41.43 22.24 3.01
CA ASP A 101 -41.62 21.67 1.69
C ASP A 101 -40.54 21.96 0.64
N GLY A 102 -40.33 20.95 -0.20
CA GLY A 102 -39.83 21.19 -1.55
C GLY A 102 -40.88 21.95 -2.36
N HIS A 103 -40.55 23.19 -2.73
CA HIS A 103 -41.19 23.91 -3.82
C HIS A 103 -40.11 24.35 -4.81
N GLY A 104 -39.83 23.48 -5.77
CA GLY A 104 -39.47 23.94 -7.11
C GLY A 104 -40.79 24.14 -7.86
N GLU A 105 -41.08 25.38 -8.25
CA GLU A 105 -41.79 25.76 -9.49
C GLU A 105 -42.02 27.29 -9.46
N GLY A 106 -41.60 27.99 -10.52
CA GLY A 106 -42.23 29.24 -10.99
C GLY A 106 -41.80 30.59 -10.40
N HIS A 107 -41.48 31.50 -11.33
CA HIS A 107 -41.52 32.98 -11.25
C HIS A 107 -40.30 33.72 -10.66
N HIS A 108 -39.37 34.15 -11.52
CA HIS A 108 -39.24 35.52 -12.05
C HIS A 108 -37.98 35.66 -12.92
#